data_AF-A0A1Q6ECZ2-F1
#
_entry.id   AF-A0A1Q6ECZ2-F1
#
_cell.length_a   1.000
_cell.length_b   1.000
_cell.length_c   1.000
_cell.angle_alpha   90.00
_cell.angle_beta   90.00
_cell.angle_gamma   90.00
#
_symmetry.space_group_name_H-M   'P 1'
#
loop_
_entity.id
_entity.type
_entity.pdbx_description
1 polymer ?
#
loop_
_entity_poly.entity_id
_entity_poly.type
_entity_poly.pdbx_seq_one_letter_code
_entity_poly.pdbx_strand_id
1 'polypeptide(L)'
;MIGQKRFNWAMVLALLAVLVFSYIAFLGMLYHETTSSKTPVWIAIGILVIVSLCCFGMCYGKAERNKFLGKSVQIALGTVIFVVLVLAAIPFTNFLDVLGKSEDIKENVEEVFDYASNLDNRYAEYANSRIKDYENILSPEEEISGDSFLTTRSKNEYDYVISVKSQALRRIILPESRRSIVEGRHYWLDNSKEMSLWNVATPDNLRKLRSVVSSWIDEYRTLSSNGFEDESFEPFIEKEFSTSIDTCTAQFTHYHFPSIIAILITFIVFGIILLPYFLTDSWEYGVDEQNNKVDKTSKEFTWI
;
A
#
# COMPACT_ATOMS: atom_id res chain seq x y z
N MET A 1 27.12 23.54 -36.71
CA MET A 1 26.10 22.51 -36.99
C MET A 1 25.92 21.68 -35.75
N ILE A 2 24.81 21.82 -35.04
CA ILE A 2 24.43 20.92 -33.94
C ILE A 2 24.11 19.57 -34.60
N GLY A 3 25.06 18.63 -34.51
CA GLY A 3 24.93 17.32 -35.13
C GLY A 3 23.65 16.63 -34.68
N GLN A 4 22.91 16.08 -35.64
CA GLN A 4 21.78 15.20 -35.37
C GLN A 4 22.24 14.11 -34.41
N LYS A 5 21.79 14.15 -33.14
CA LYS A 5 21.89 12.99 -32.25
C LYS A 5 21.07 11.89 -32.91
N ARG A 6 21.75 10.94 -33.56
CA ARG A 6 21.13 9.71 -34.06
C ARG A 6 20.39 9.09 -32.87
N PHE A 7 19.09 8.87 -33.04
CA PHE A 7 18.24 8.24 -32.05
C PHE A 7 18.90 6.94 -31.56
N ASN A 8 19.24 6.87 -30.27
CA ASN A 8 19.97 5.73 -29.70
C ASN A 8 19.00 4.84 -28.93
N TRP A 9 18.63 3.70 -29.54
CA TRP A 9 17.78 2.68 -28.93
C TRP A 9 18.29 2.18 -27.58
N ALA A 10 19.59 2.15 -27.35
CA ALA A 10 20.15 1.72 -26.08
C ALA A 10 19.78 2.70 -24.94
N MET A 11 19.72 3.99 -25.24
CA MET A 11 19.33 5.01 -24.25
C MET A 11 17.84 4.91 -23.89
N VAL A 12 16.99 4.57 -24.86
CA VAL A 12 15.57 4.27 -24.61
C VAL A 12 15.43 3.04 -23.72
N LEU A 13 16.18 1.97 -24.02
CA LEU A 13 16.13 0.73 -23.27
C LEU A 13 16.64 0.92 -21.83
N ALA A 14 17.71 1.70 -21.64
CA ALA A 14 18.22 2.09 -20.33
C ALA A 14 17.20 2.90 -19.53
N LEU A 15 16.55 3.91 -20.14
CA LEU A 15 15.50 4.70 -19.48
C LEU A 15 14.31 3.84 -19.07
N LEU A 16 13.88 2.92 -19.95
CA LEU A 16 12.79 1.99 -19.66
C LEU A 16 13.15 1.06 -18.49
N ALA A 17 14.37 0.53 -18.45
CA ALA A 17 14.84 -0.31 -17.36
C ALA A 17 14.88 0.44 -16.02
N VAL A 18 15.40 1.68 -15.99
CA VAL A 18 15.38 2.54 -14.79
C VAL A 18 13.96 2.81 -14.35
N LEU A 19 13.06 3.13 -15.28
CA LEU A 19 11.67 3.43 -14.99
C LEU A 19 10.98 2.22 -14.33
N VAL A 20 11.04 1.05 -14.95
CA VAL A 20 10.42 -0.17 -14.42
C VAL A 20 11.02 -0.54 -13.05
N PHE A 21 12.35 -0.52 -12.93
CA PHE A 21 13.01 -0.85 -11.67
C PHE A 21 12.65 0.15 -10.56
N SER A 22 12.66 1.45 -10.86
CA SER A 22 12.27 2.50 -9.91
C SER A 22 10.80 2.40 -9.50
N TYR A 23 9.90 2.02 -10.42
CA TYR A 23 8.48 1.80 -10.12
C TYR A 23 8.28 0.62 -9.17
N ILE A 24 8.99 -0.48 -9.38
CA ILE A 24 8.90 -1.65 -8.49
C ILE A 24 9.50 -1.34 -7.11
N ALA A 25 10.66 -0.67 -7.07
CA ALA A 25 11.24 -0.21 -5.80
C ALA A 25 10.31 0.79 -5.08
N PHE A 26 9.60 1.63 -5.83
CA PHE A 26 8.57 2.53 -5.28
C PHE A 26 7.41 1.76 -4.64
N LEU A 27 6.86 0.75 -5.33
CA LEU A 27 5.83 -0.12 -4.75
C LEU A 27 6.33 -0.80 -3.48
N GLY A 28 7.56 -1.31 -3.48
CA GLY A 28 8.16 -1.93 -2.31
C GLY A 28 8.33 -1.00 -1.11
N MET A 29 8.63 0.28 -1.37
CA MET A 29 8.63 1.31 -0.31
C MET A 29 7.23 1.61 0.19
N LEU A 30 6.21 1.67 -0.68
CA LEU A 30 4.82 1.91 -0.28
C LEU A 30 4.25 0.81 0.62
N TYR A 31 4.63 -0.43 0.38
CA TYR A 31 4.22 -1.55 1.22
C TYR A 31 4.90 -1.53 2.60
N HIS A 32 6.11 -0.99 2.68
CA HIS A 32 6.85 -0.89 3.94
C HIS A 32 6.47 0.34 4.76
N GLU A 33 6.54 1.51 4.13
CA GLU A 33 6.28 2.77 4.78
C GLU A 33 4.77 2.90 5.02
N THR A 34 4.38 2.70 6.28
CA THR A 34 3.16 3.27 6.87
C THR A 34 3.20 4.81 6.91
N THR A 35 4.10 5.45 6.16
CA THR A 35 4.27 6.90 6.06
C THR A 35 3.43 7.49 4.94
N SER A 36 3.11 8.78 5.08
CA SER A 36 2.35 9.59 4.11
C SER A 36 2.76 9.32 2.65
N SER A 37 1.78 9.07 1.79
CA SER A 37 1.91 8.56 0.41
C SER A 37 2.82 9.33 -0.55
N LYS A 38 3.31 10.52 -0.15
CA LYS A 38 4.11 11.41 -1.00
C LYS A 38 5.61 11.14 -0.94
N THR A 39 6.15 10.63 0.17
CA THR A 39 7.60 10.48 0.36
C THR A 39 8.24 9.48 -0.61
N PRO A 40 7.68 8.27 -0.81
CA PRO A 40 8.27 7.29 -1.72
C PRO A 40 8.29 7.77 -3.18
N VAL A 41 7.31 8.59 -3.58
CA VAL A 41 7.22 9.18 -4.93
C VAL A 41 8.43 10.07 -5.21
N TRP A 42 8.76 10.97 -4.27
CA TRP A 42 9.91 11.87 -4.42
C TRP A 42 11.24 11.12 -4.46
N ILE A 43 11.37 10.05 -3.67
CA ILE A 43 12.56 9.18 -3.68
C ILE A 43 12.70 8.50 -5.05
N ALA A 44 11.62 7.92 -5.58
CA ALA A 44 11.63 7.24 -6.89
C ALA A 44 12.00 8.21 -8.04
N ILE A 45 11.43 9.41 -8.05
CA ILE A 45 11.79 10.47 -9.01
C ILE A 45 13.27 10.85 -8.85
N GLY A 46 13.74 11.01 -7.62
CA GLY A 46 15.14 11.31 -7.32
C GLY A 46 16.10 10.26 -7.89
N ILE A 47 15.81 8.98 -7.67
CA ILE A 47 16.59 7.86 -8.22
C ILE A 47 16.62 7.92 -9.75
N LEU A 48 15.46 8.11 -10.39
CA LEU A 48 15.36 8.18 -11.84
C LEU A 48 16.19 9.32 -12.42
N VAL A 49 16.13 10.51 -11.81
CA VAL A 49 16.90 11.69 -12.23
C VAL A 49 18.40 11.47 -12.02
N ILE A 50 18.83 10.98 -10.86
CA ILE A 50 20.24 10.74 -10.53
C ILE A 50 20.86 9.71 -11.48
N VAL A 51 20.21 8.57 -11.67
CA VAL A 51 20.70 7.50 -12.55
C VAL A 51 20.74 7.97 -14.00
N SER A 52 19.71 8.68 -14.45
CA SER A 52 19.68 9.24 -15.81
C SER A 52 20.83 10.24 -16.02
N LEU A 53 21.02 11.21 -15.12
CA LEU A 53 22.10 12.20 -15.20
C LEU A 53 23.48 11.55 -15.20
N CYS A 54 23.72 10.54 -14.36
CA CYS A 54 24.97 9.79 -14.36
C CYS A 54 25.20 9.07 -15.71
N CYS A 55 24.17 8.42 -16.24
CA CYS A 55 24.25 7.73 -17.53
C CYS A 55 24.53 8.72 -18.69
N PHE A 56 23.82 9.85 -18.72
CA PHE A 56 24.07 10.92 -19.70
C PHE A 56 25.48 11.50 -19.58
N GLY A 57 25.95 11.75 -18.35
CA GLY A 57 27.30 12.25 -18.07
C GLY A 57 28.39 11.30 -18.54
N MET A 58 28.21 9.98 -18.33
CA MET A 58 29.12 8.95 -18.83
C MET A 58 29.18 8.93 -20.36
N CYS A 59 28.03 8.99 -21.03
CA CYS A 59 27.97 8.99 -22.50
C CYS A 59 28.61 10.26 -23.07
N TYR A 60 28.32 11.43 -22.49
CA TYR A 60 28.88 12.71 -22.93
C TYR A 60 30.40 12.76 -22.76
N GLY A 61 30.91 12.30 -21.61
CA GLY A 61 32.34 12.23 -21.32
C GLY A 61 33.11 11.31 -22.27
N LYS A 62 32.52 10.16 -22.63
CA LYS A 62 33.13 9.24 -23.61
C LYS A 62 33.16 9.85 -25.00
N ALA A 63 32.08 10.52 -25.39
CA ALA A 63 31.92 11.05 -26.72
C ALA A 63 32.90 12.21 -26.98
N GLU A 64 32.94 13.24 -26.13
CA GLU A 64 33.81 14.43 -26.33
C GLU A 64 35.30 14.21 -26.06
N ARG A 65 35.71 13.03 -25.57
CA ARG A 65 37.08 12.75 -25.11
C ARG A 65 37.61 13.88 -24.21
N ASN A 66 36.71 14.43 -23.39
CA ASN A 66 36.91 15.67 -22.67
C ASN A 66 37.88 15.44 -21.50
N LYS A 67 38.97 16.20 -21.38
CA LYS A 67 39.98 16.03 -20.32
C LYS A 67 39.39 16.17 -18.91
N PHE A 68 38.29 16.91 -18.77
CA PHE A 68 37.61 17.13 -17.48
C PHE A 68 36.79 15.92 -17.02
N LEU A 69 36.18 15.18 -17.96
CA LEU A 69 35.46 13.92 -17.73
C LEU A 69 36.37 12.74 -18.09
N GLY A 70 37.55 12.70 -17.47
CA GLY A 70 38.50 11.60 -17.63
C GLY A 70 37.90 10.23 -17.24
N LYS A 71 38.56 9.14 -17.66
CA LYS A 71 38.09 7.76 -17.40
C LYS A 71 37.75 7.50 -15.93
N SER A 72 38.49 8.08 -14.99
CA SER A 72 38.23 7.94 -13.55
C SER A 72 36.87 8.49 -13.12
N VAL A 73 36.42 9.61 -13.70
CA VAL A 73 35.11 10.22 -13.39
C VAL A 73 33.99 9.38 -13.99
N GLN A 74 34.18 8.82 -15.17
CA GLN A 74 33.20 7.92 -15.80
C GLN A 74 33.00 6.64 -14.98
N ILE A 75 34.09 6.06 -14.47
CA ILE A 75 34.03 4.91 -13.55
C ILE A 75 33.29 5.30 -12.26
N ALA A 76 33.60 6.46 -11.68
CA ALA A 76 32.93 6.94 -10.47
C ALA A 76 31.42 7.12 -10.67
N LEU A 77 30.97 7.70 -11.80
CA LEU A 77 29.54 7.80 -12.15
C LEU A 77 28.88 6.42 -12.29
N GLY A 78 29.57 5.46 -12.92
CA GLY A 78 29.10 4.07 -13.00
C GLY A 78 28.97 3.42 -11.62
N THR A 79 29.92 3.67 -10.71
CA THR A 79 29.85 3.21 -9.32
C THR A 79 28.68 3.85 -8.57
N VAL A 80 28.40 5.14 -8.78
CA VAL A 80 27.22 5.80 -8.18
C VAL A 80 25.92 5.12 -8.63
N ILE A 81 25.78 4.84 -9.94
CA ILE A 81 24.62 4.10 -10.46
C ILE A 81 24.49 2.74 -9.75
N PHE A 82 25.59 2.01 -9.64
CA PHE A 82 25.59 0.69 -8.99
C PHE A 82 25.15 0.79 -7.52
N VAL A 83 25.72 1.72 -6.75
CA VAL A 83 25.36 1.91 -5.33
C VAL A 83 23.88 2.29 -5.18
N VAL A 84 23.37 3.20 -6.01
CA VAL A 84 21.95 3.60 -5.98
C VAL A 84 21.04 2.40 -6.28
N LEU A 85 21.39 1.57 -7.27
CA LEU A 85 20.60 0.38 -7.58
C LEU A 85 20.64 -0.67 -6.46
N VAL A 86 21.80 -0.89 -5.82
CA VAL A 86 21.92 -1.81 -4.68
C VAL A 86 21.08 -1.33 -3.49
N LEU A 87 21.06 -0.02 -3.20
CA LEU A 87 20.20 0.53 -2.16
C LEU A 87 18.71 0.37 -2.53
N ALA A 88 18.35 0.61 -3.78
CA ALA A 88 16.99 0.41 -4.28
C ALA A 88 16.58 -1.08 -4.40
N ALA A 89 17.53 -2.01 -4.35
CA ALA A 89 17.25 -3.45 -4.31
C ALA A 89 16.58 -3.88 -2.99
N ILE A 90 16.75 -3.10 -1.91
CA ILE A 90 16.10 -3.37 -0.61
C ILE A 90 14.58 -3.27 -0.74
N PRO A 91 13.98 -2.11 -1.10
CA PRO A 91 12.54 -2.05 -1.27
C PRO A 91 12.06 -2.92 -2.44
N PHE A 92 12.84 -3.08 -3.50
CA PHE A 92 12.53 -4.01 -4.58
C PHE A 92 12.32 -5.45 -4.07
N THR A 93 13.17 -5.90 -3.14
CA THR A 93 13.03 -7.21 -2.50
C THR A 93 11.72 -7.31 -1.72
N ASN A 94 11.40 -6.29 -0.92
CA ASN A 94 10.14 -6.25 -0.17
C ASN A 94 8.93 -6.44 -1.09
N PHE A 95 8.91 -5.78 -2.26
CA PHE A 95 7.83 -5.97 -3.22
C PHE A 95 7.77 -7.40 -3.78
N LEU A 96 8.93 -8.00 -4.12
CA LEU A 96 8.95 -9.38 -4.60
C LEU A 96 8.44 -10.37 -3.54
N ASP A 97 8.72 -10.14 -2.27
CA ASP A 97 8.24 -11.00 -1.19
C ASP A 97 6.74 -10.82 -0.95
N VAL A 98 6.22 -9.59 -1.07
CA VAL A 98 4.78 -9.32 -1.09
C VAL A 98 4.10 -10.01 -2.27
N LEU A 99 4.71 -9.99 -3.46
CA LEU A 99 4.21 -10.75 -4.61
C LEU A 99 4.26 -12.25 -4.40
N GLY A 100 5.32 -12.78 -3.77
CA GLY A 100 5.44 -14.19 -3.45
C GLY A 100 4.37 -14.70 -2.50
N LYS A 101 3.80 -13.81 -1.68
CA LYS A 101 2.71 -14.08 -0.72
C LYS A 101 1.36 -13.55 -1.21
N SER A 102 1.20 -13.28 -2.50
CA SER A 102 0.02 -12.58 -3.01
C SER A 102 -1.30 -13.30 -2.75
N GLU A 103 -1.28 -14.64 -2.75
CA GLU A 103 -2.48 -15.45 -2.48
C GLU A 103 -2.87 -15.35 -1.01
N ASP A 104 -1.92 -15.59 -0.09
CA ASP A 104 -2.13 -15.47 1.36
C ASP A 104 -2.60 -14.06 1.73
N ILE A 105 -2.01 -13.02 1.14
CA ILE A 105 -2.42 -11.63 1.41
C ILE A 105 -3.85 -11.40 0.93
N LYS A 106 -4.21 -11.91 -0.24
CA LYS A 106 -5.56 -11.75 -0.77
C LYS A 106 -6.59 -12.43 0.14
N GLU A 107 -6.31 -13.64 0.61
CA GLU A 107 -7.16 -14.36 1.56
C GLU A 107 -7.32 -13.58 2.87
N ASN A 108 -6.22 -13.09 3.44
CA ASN A 108 -6.27 -12.29 4.68
C ASN A 108 -7.04 -10.97 4.47
N VAL A 109 -6.91 -10.32 3.32
CA VAL A 109 -7.68 -9.10 3.00
C VAL A 109 -9.17 -9.44 2.90
N GLU A 110 -9.54 -10.54 2.23
CA GLU A 110 -10.93 -11.00 2.15
C GLU A 110 -11.48 -11.30 3.56
N GLU A 111 -10.70 -11.94 4.43
CA GLU A 111 -11.07 -12.20 5.83
C GLU A 111 -11.30 -10.89 6.62
N VAL A 112 -10.41 -9.89 6.48
CA VAL A 112 -10.58 -8.57 7.11
C VAL A 112 -11.88 -7.91 6.66
N PHE A 113 -12.21 -8.00 5.36
CA PHE A 113 -13.46 -7.46 4.82
C PHE A 113 -14.68 -8.24 5.30
N ASP A 114 -14.58 -9.55 5.48
CA ASP A 114 -15.65 -10.38 6.03
C ASP A 114 -15.95 -9.99 7.49
N TYR A 115 -14.91 -9.87 8.34
CA TYR A 115 -15.06 -9.38 9.72
C TYR A 115 -15.67 -7.98 9.75
N ALA A 116 -15.21 -7.07 8.89
CA ALA A 116 -15.76 -5.71 8.82
C ALA A 116 -17.24 -5.71 8.37
N SER A 117 -17.60 -6.56 7.40
CA SER A 117 -18.97 -6.69 6.91
C SER A 117 -19.90 -7.35 7.92
N ASN A 118 -19.38 -8.25 8.76
CA ASN A 118 -20.16 -8.95 9.76
C ASN A 118 -20.22 -8.23 11.12
N LEU A 119 -19.46 -7.14 11.30
CA LEU A 119 -19.41 -6.38 12.55
C LEU A 119 -20.79 -5.90 13.01
N ASP A 120 -21.58 -5.34 12.09
CA ASP A 120 -22.90 -4.79 12.42
C ASP A 120 -23.88 -5.90 12.85
N ASN A 121 -23.79 -7.09 12.25
CA ASN A 121 -24.57 -8.28 12.64
C ASN A 121 -24.15 -8.79 14.02
N ARG A 122 -22.84 -8.92 14.27
CA ARG A 122 -22.30 -9.37 15.55
C ARG A 122 -22.70 -8.43 16.70
N TYR A 123 -22.70 -7.13 16.45
CA TYR A 123 -23.22 -6.17 17.41
C TYR A 123 -24.73 -6.34 17.64
N ALA A 124 -25.52 -6.56 16.59
CA ALA A 124 -26.95 -6.80 16.72
C ALA A 124 -27.26 -8.09 17.50
N GLU A 125 -26.51 -9.16 17.29
CA GLU A 125 -26.59 -10.40 18.06
C GLU A 125 -26.27 -10.18 19.54
N TYR A 126 -25.16 -9.49 19.84
CA TYR A 126 -24.80 -9.09 21.19
C TYR A 126 -25.93 -8.27 21.86
N ALA A 127 -26.44 -7.25 21.17
CA ALA A 127 -27.49 -6.38 21.71
C ALA A 127 -28.79 -7.16 21.97
N ASN A 128 -29.19 -8.04 21.05
CA ASN A 128 -30.38 -8.87 21.22
C ASN A 128 -30.24 -9.88 22.35
N SER A 129 -29.05 -10.49 22.51
CA SER A 129 -28.77 -11.38 23.64
C SER A 129 -28.89 -10.62 24.97
N ARG A 130 -28.27 -9.45 25.07
CA ARG A 130 -28.32 -8.60 26.26
C ARG A 130 -29.75 -8.16 26.61
N ILE A 131 -30.56 -7.79 25.63
CA ILE A 131 -31.97 -7.43 25.85
C ILE A 131 -32.74 -8.64 26.40
N LYS A 132 -32.51 -9.83 25.85
CA LYS A 132 -33.15 -11.06 26.30
C LYS A 132 -32.72 -11.44 27.71
N ASP A 133 -31.45 -11.29 28.05
CA ASP A 133 -30.94 -11.55 29.40
C ASP A 133 -31.57 -10.57 30.41
N TYR A 134 -31.75 -9.31 30.03
CA TYR A 134 -32.45 -8.32 30.85
C TYR A 134 -33.94 -8.64 31.03
N GLU A 135 -34.63 -9.13 29.99
CA GLU A 135 -36.01 -9.62 30.09
C GLU A 135 -36.14 -10.79 31.09
N ASN A 136 -35.14 -11.69 31.12
CA ASN A 136 -35.10 -12.79 32.07
C ASN A 136 -34.88 -12.30 33.52
N ILE A 137 -34.02 -11.29 33.73
CA ILE A 137 -33.77 -10.69 35.06
C ILE A 137 -35.04 -10.01 35.60
N LEU A 138 -35.81 -9.36 34.71
CA LEU A 138 -37.05 -8.67 35.08
C LEU A 138 -38.24 -9.62 35.28
N SER A 139 -38.14 -10.87 34.82
CA SER A 139 -39.21 -11.85 34.95
C SER A 139 -39.28 -12.35 36.40
N PRO A 140 -40.44 -12.25 37.07
CA PRO A 140 -40.57 -12.73 38.44
C PRO A 140 -40.39 -14.25 38.49
N GLU A 141 -39.67 -14.73 39.51
CA GLU A 141 -39.57 -16.16 39.82
C GLU A 141 -41.00 -16.68 40.13
N GLU A 142 -41.44 -17.78 39.49
CA GLU A 142 -42.82 -18.29 39.64
C GLU A 142 -43.13 -18.64 41.10
N GLU A 143 -43.67 -17.70 41.89
CA GLU A 143 -44.28 -18.03 43.17
C GLU A 143 -45.65 -18.67 42.91
N ILE A 144 -45.71 -19.99 43.12
CA ILE A 144 -46.92 -20.82 43.07
C ILE A 144 -47.89 -20.35 44.16
N SER A 145 -48.72 -19.35 43.86
CA SER A 145 -49.72 -18.81 44.79
C SER A 145 -51.12 -18.77 44.17
N GLY A 146 -51.75 -19.94 44.12
CA GLY A 146 -53.13 -20.21 44.57
C GLY A 146 -54.38 -19.45 44.08
N ASP A 147 -54.32 -18.34 43.32
CA ASP A 147 -55.57 -17.60 42.97
C ASP A 147 -55.54 -16.99 41.55
N SER A 148 -56.36 -17.52 40.63
CA SER A 148 -56.21 -17.34 39.17
C SER A 148 -56.53 -15.93 38.65
N PHE A 149 -57.36 -15.16 39.34
CA PHE A 149 -57.77 -13.83 38.90
C PHE A 149 -56.77 -12.72 39.28
N LEU A 150 -56.20 -12.80 40.51
CA LEU A 150 -55.19 -11.86 40.99
C LEU A 150 -53.83 -12.11 40.32
N THR A 151 -53.49 -13.37 40.08
CA THR A 151 -52.29 -13.78 39.32
C THR A 151 -52.33 -13.31 37.88
N THR A 152 -53.48 -13.32 37.19
CA THR A 152 -53.61 -12.83 35.81
C THR A 152 -53.43 -11.31 35.71
N ARG A 153 -54.00 -10.53 36.65
CA ARG A 153 -53.84 -9.07 36.68
C ARG A 153 -52.39 -8.65 36.97
N SER A 154 -51.76 -9.35 37.93
CA SER A 154 -50.35 -9.19 38.28
C SER A 154 -49.43 -9.50 37.10
N LYS A 155 -49.68 -10.62 36.40
CA LYS A 155 -48.92 -11.02 35.21
C LYS A 155 -48.95 -9.98 34.08
N ASN A 156 -50.12 -9.43 33.77
CA ASN A 156 -50.25 -8.38 32.74
C ASN A 156 -49.48 -7.09 33.09
N GLU A 157 -49.36 -6.77 34.38
CA GLU A 157 -48.60 -5.61 34.85
C GLU A 157 -47.08 -5.85 34.75
N TYR A 158 -46.61 -7.05 35.11
CA TYR A 158 -45.22 -7.46 34.92
C TYR A 158 -44.83 -7.52 33.44
N ASP A 159 -45.65 -8.13 32.58
CA ASP A 159 -45.40 -8.19 31.13
C ASP A 159 -45.28 -6.78 30.52
N TYR A 160 -46.11 -5.83 30.99
CA TYR A 160 -46.00 -4.43 30.60
C TYR A 160 -44.69 -3.80 31.06
N VAL A 161 -44.29 -3.98 32.31
CA VAL A 161 -43.01 -3.42 32.84
C VAL A 161 -41.80 -4.01 32.12
N ILE A 162 -41.78 -5.32 31.89
CA ILE A 162 -40.73 -6.02 31.13
C ILE A 162 -40.63 -5.42 29.73
N SER A 163 -41.74 -5.33 29.01
CA SER A 163 -41.75 -4.80 27.63
C SER A 163 -41.30 -3.34 27.55
N VAL A 164 -41.69 -2.48 28.50
CA VAL A 164 -41.30 -1.06 28.50
C VAL A 164 -39.81 -0.92 28.82
N LYS A 165 -39.31 -1.62 29.84
CA LYS A 165 -37.90 -1.57 30.25
C LYS A 165 -36.97 -2.20 29.21
N SER A 166 -37.34 -3.35 28.63
CA SER A 166 -36.54 -4.00 27.57
C SER A 166 -36.54 -3.17 26.29
N GLN A 167 -37.66 -2.54 25.93
CA GLN A 167 -37.72 -1.61 24.81
C GLN A 167 -36.92 -0.32 25.07
N ALA A 168 -36.87 0.17 26.31
CA ALA A 168 -36.02 1.29 26.69
C ALA A 168 -34.53 0.93 26.55
N LEU A 169 -34.11 -0.25 27.03
CA LEU A 169 -32.76 -0.77 26.84
C LEU A 169 -32.41 -0.85 25.34
N ARG A 170 -33.32 -1.43 24.55
CA ARG A 170 -33.17 -1.52 23.08
C ARG A 170 -32.96 -0.16 22.44
N ARG A 171 -33.68 0.88 22.87
CA ARG A 171 -33.49 2.24 22.32
C ARG A 171 -32.12 2.82 22.67
N ILE A 172 -31.54 2.46 23.80
CA ILE A 172 -30.21 2.92 24.23
C ILE A 172 -29.12 2.21 23.42
N ILE A 173 -29.16 0.87 23.36
CA ILE A 173 -28.07 0.07 22.79
C ILE A 173 -28.25 -0.21 21.29
N LEU A 174 -29.48 -0.21 20.78
CA LEU A 174 -29.83 -0.48 19.38
C LEU A 174 -30.91 0.49 18.86
N PRO A 175 -30.62 1.81 18.83
CA PRO A 175 -31.53 2.84 18.36
C PRO A 175 -31.84 2.67 16.87
N GLU A 176 -33.11 2.86 16.54
CA GLU A 176 -33.64 2.74 15.19
C GLU A 176 -33.02 3.74 14.20
N SER A 177 -32.58 4.89 14.71
CA SER A 177 -31.90 5.93 13.92
C SER A 177 -30.58 5.46 13.28
N ARG A 178 -30.03 4.30 13.68
CA ARG A 178 -28.81 3.74 13.10
C ARG A 178 -29.00 2.87 11.87
N ARG A 179 -30.23 2.49 11.47
CA ARG A 179 -30.43 1.68 10.26
C ARG A 179 -29.77 2.30 9.02
N SER A 180 -29.96 3.60 8.81
CA SER A 180 -29.36 4.30 7.67
C SER A 180 -27.83 4.39 7.73
N ILE A 181 -27.25 4.41 8.94
CA ILE A 181 -25.80 4.39 9.13
C ILE A 181 -25.26 3.00 8.76
N VAL A 182 -25.89 1.92 9.24
CA VAL A 182 -25.53 0.53 8.92
C VAL A 182 -25.62 0.27 7.41
N GLU A 183 -26.71 0.68 6.76
CA GLU A 183 -26.85 0.60 5.30
C GLU A 183 -25.72 1.37 4.58
N GLY A 184 -25.37 2.56 5.07
CA GLY A 184 -24.25 3.35 4.54
C GLY A 184 -22.89 2.66 4.71
N ARG A 185 -22.67 1.95 5.83
CA ARG A 185 -21.43 1.18 6.08
C ARG A 185 -21.31 0.01 5.12
N HIS A 186 -22.37 -0.78 4.93
CA HIS A 186 -22.39 -1.88 3.97
C HIS A 186 -22.14 -1.38 2.54
N TYR A 187 -22.81 -0.30 2.13
CA TYR A 187 -22.57 0.32 0.82
C TYR A 187 -21.11 0.79 0.66
N TRP A 188 -20.51 1.36 1.69
CA TRP A 188 -19.11 1.79 1.66
C TRP A 188 -18.14 0.59 1.57
N LEU A 189 -18.41 -0.49 2.31
CA LEU A 189 -17.61 -1.72 2.29
C LEU A 189 -17.68 -2.41 0.94
N ASP A 190 -18.88 -2.56 0.36
CA ASP A 190 -19.07 -3.23 -0.93
C ASP A 190 -18.33 -2.50 -2.05
N ASN A 191 -18.33 -1.17 -2.04
CA ASN A 191 -17.56 -0.36 -2.99
C ASN A 191 -16.04 -0.40 -2.75
N SER A 192 -15.59 -0.91 -1.60
CA SER A 192 -14.18 -0.93 -1.19
C SER A 192 -13.52 -2.30 -1.36
N LYS A 193 -14.28 -3.36 -1.68
CA LYS A 193 -13.78 -4.75 -1.78
C LYS A 193 -12.81 -4.99 -2.95
N GLU A 194 -12.82 -4.15 -3.98
CA GLU A 194 -11.93 -4.29 -5.13
C GLU A 194 -10.53 -3.69 -4.84
N MET A 195 -9.63 -4.49 -4.28
CA MET A 195 -8.22 -4.13 -4.09
C MET A 195 -7.29 -5.08 -4.86
N SER A 196 -6.46 -4.50 -5.73
CA SER A 196 -5.37 -5.21 -6.42
C SER A 196 -4.05 -4.94 -5.71
N LEU A 197 -3.23 -5.97 -5.46
CA LEU A 197 -1.87 -5.81 -4.91
C LEU A 197 -0.92 -5.04 -5.85
N TRP A 198 -1.31 -4.86 -7.10
CA TRP A 198 -0.59 -4.01 -8.05
C TRP A 198 -1.01 -2.54 -7.98
N ASN A 199 -2.07 -2.23 -7.23
CA ASN A 199 -2.55 -0.87 -7.05
C ASN A 199 -1.77 -0.18 -5.93
N VAL A 200 -1.17 0.96 -6.27
CA VAL A 200 -0.48 1.88 -5.37
C VAL A 200 -1.35 2.30 -4.17
N ALA A 201 -2.67 2.33 -4.34
CA ALA A 201 -3.61 2.72 -3.29
C ALA A 201 -3.86 1.62 -2.25
N THR A 202 -3.40 0.38 -2.47
CA THR A 202 -3.78 -0.76 -1.63
C THR A 202 -3.37 -0.62 -0.15
N PRO A 203 -2.10 -0.30 0.18
CA PRO A 203 -1.72 -0.06 1.58
C PRO A 203 -2.52 1.07 2.23
N ASP A 204 -2.78 2.15 1.48
CA ASP A 204 -3.54 3.31 1.95
C ASP A 204 -5.02 2.97 2.20
N ASN A 205 -5.62 2.14 1.32
CA ASN A 205 -6.99 1.67 1.47
C ASN A 205 -7.13 0.77 2.70
N LEU A 206 -6.18 -0.14 2.94
CA LEU A 206 -6.19 -0.99 4.14
C LEU A 206 -6.06 -0.17 5.42
N ARG A 207 -5.23 0.88 5.41
CA ARG A 207 -5.11 1.83 6.53
C ARG A 207 -6.41 2.60 6.75
N LYS A 208 -7.06 3.04 5.67
CA LYS A 208 -8.35 3.72 5.75
C LYS A 208 -9.43 2.79 6.32
N LEU A 209 -9.48 1.53 5.86
CA LEU A 209 -10.36 0.50 6.40
C LEU A 209 -10.14 0.31 7.90
N ARG A 210 -8.87 0.15 8.33
CA ARG A 210 -8.52 0.07 9.76
C ARG A 210 -9.08 1.23 10.55
N SER A 211 -8.81 2.46 10.11
CA SER A 211 -9.23 3.67 10.82
C SER A 211 -10.75 3.78 10.92
N VAL A 212 -11.46 3.50 9.83
CA VAL A 212 -12.92 3.63 9.75
C VAL A 212 -13.60 2.55 10.60
N VAL A 213 -13.22 1.28 10.44
CA VAL A 213 -13.84 0.18 11.20
C VAL A 213 -13.48 0.26 12.69
N SER A 214 -12.26 0.71 13.05
CA SER A 214 -11.93 0.95 14.46
C SER A 214 -12.84 2.01 15.10
N SER A 215 -13.18 3.07 14.35
CA SER A 215 -14.17 4.07 14.80
C SER A 215 -15.55 3.45 15.03
N TRP A 216 -15.97 2.52 14.17
CA TRP A 216 -17.24 1.81 14.34
C TRP A 216 -17.25 0.91 15.58
N ILE A 217 -16.14 0.21 15.83
CA ILE A 217 -15.94 -0.60 17.04
C ILE A 217 -16.03 0.28 18.30
N ASP A 218 -15.36 1.44 18.30
CA ASP A 218 -15.38 2.38 19.43
C ASP A 218 -16.79 2.97 19.66
N GLU A 219 -17.53 3.27 18.59
CA GLU A 219 -18.93 3.65 18.68
C GLU A 219 -19.74 2.54 19.38
N TYR A 220 -19.63 1.30 18.91
CA TYR A 220 -20.34 0.17 19.50
C TYR A 220 -19.97 -0.12 20.95
N ARG A 221 -18.70 0.05 21.29
CA ARG A 221 -18.22 -0.02 22.67
C ARG A 221 -18.86 1.05 23.56
N THR A 222 -18.95 2.29 23.06
CA THR A 222 -19.58 3.42 23.76
C THR A 222 -21.08 3.21 23.95
N LEU A 223 -21.73 2.59 22.98
CA LEU A 223 -23.17 2.32 23.04
C LEU A 223 -23.49 1.20 24.00
N SER A 224 -22.72 0.11 23.93
CA SER A 224 -22.84 -1.03 24.82
C SER A 224 -22.39 -0.72 26.24
N SER A 225 -21.59 0.32 26.50
CA SER A 225 -21.28 0.73 27.87
C SER A 225 -22.44 1.40 28.61
N ASN A 226 -23.49 1.81 27.88
CA ASN A 226 -24.69 2.37 28.50
C ASN A 226 -25.65 1.24 28.90
N GLY A 227 -26.31 1.38 30.04
CA GLY A 227 -27.26 0.41 30.56
C GLY A 227 -28.02 0.96 31.76
N PHE A 228 -28.77 0.09 32.43
CA PHE A 228 -29.47 0.43 33.67
C PHE A 228 -28.67 -0.05 34.89
N GLU A 229 -28.88 0.59 36.05
CA GLU A 229 -28.18 0.23 37.30
C GLU A 229 -28.55 -1.16 37.82
N ASP A 230 -29.71 -1.69 37.43
CA ASP A 230 -30.21 -3.03 37.78
C ASP A 230 -29.65 -4.14 36.87
N GLU A 231 -28.74 -3.81 35.95
CA GLU A 231 -28.15 -4.74 34.98
C GLU A 231 -26.65 -4.99 35.26
N SER A 232 -26.23 -6.25 35.15
CA SER A 232 -24.81 -6.63 35.11
C SER A 232 -24.44 -7.07 33.71
N PHE A 233 -23.61 -6.31 33.00
CA PHE A 233 -23.23 -6.58 31.61
C PHE A 233 -21.76 -6.25 31.33
N GLU A 234 -21.19 -6.90 30.32
CA GLU A 234 -19.90 -6.54 29.75
C GLU A 234 -20.12 -5.75 28.45
N PRO A 235 -19.41 -4.62 28.23
CA PRO A 235 -19.46 -3.89 26.97
C PRO A 235 -19.01 -4.75 25.78
N PHE A 236 -19.47 -4.41 24.58
CA PHE A 236 -19.06 -5.06 23.34
C PHE A 236 -17.55 -4.88 23.11
N ILE A 237 -16.86 -6.00 22.86
CA ILE A 237 -15.43 -6.04 22.61
C ILE A 237 -15.17 -6.80 21.31
N GLU A 238 -14.58 -6.12 20.33
CA GLU A 238 -14.21 -6.68 19.04
C GLU A 238 -12.70 -6.91 18.95
N LYS A 239 -12.27 -8.17 18.95
CA LYS A 239 -10.84 -8.55 18.88
C LYS A 239 -10.45 -9.21 17.57
N GLU A 240 -11.41 -9.77 16.83
CA GLU A 240 -11.11 -10.56 15.62
C GLU A 240 -10.66 -9.64 14.50
N PHE A 241 -11.38 -8.55 14.26
CA PHE A 241 -11.02 -7.55 13.26
C PHE A 241 -9.64 -6.93 13.51
N SER A 242 -9.36 -6.50 14.75
CA SER A 242 -8.09 -5.87 15.10
C SER A 242 -6.90 -6.82 14.94
N THR A 243 -7.07 -8.08 15.31
CA THR A 243 -6.03 -9.10 15.14
C THR A 243 -5.81 -9.44 13.66
N SER A 244 -6.88 -9.61 12.89
CA SER A 244 -6.80 -9.95 11.46
C SER A 244 -6.14 -8.82 10.66
N ILE A 245 -6.52 -7.56 10.91
CA ILE A 245 -5.93 -6.42 10.18
C ILE A 245 -4.47 -6.16 10.57
N ASP A 246 -4.08 -6.39 11.83
CA ASP A 246 -2.69 -6.32 12.25
C ASP A 246 -1.84 -7.43 11.61
N THR A 247 -2.37 -8.66 11.55
CA THR A 247 -1.73 -9.80 10.89
C THR A 247 -1.54 -9.54 9.39
N CYS A 248 -2.58 -9.03 8.72
CA CYS A 248 -2.51 -8.63 7.33
C CYS A 248 -1.48 -7.51 7.10
N THR A 249 -1.46 -6.48 7.95
CA THR A 249 -0.52 -5.35 7.83
C THR A 249 0.93 -5.79 8.06
N ALA A 250 1.17 -6.72 8.99
CA ALA A 250 2.50 -7.23 9.31
C ALA A 250 3.17 -7.89 8.09
N GLN A 251 2.40 -8.56 7.23
CA GLN A 251 2.93 -9.24 6.04
C GLN A 251 3.60 -8.29 5.03
N PHE A 252 3.33 -6.98 5.09
CA PHE A 252 3.88 -5.97 4.18
C PHE A 252 5.14 -5.24 4.69
N THR A 253 5.46 -5.35 5.99
CA THR A 253 6.36 -4.40 6.68
C THR A 253 7.79 -4.89 6.93
N HIS A 254 8.21 -6.02 6.33
CA HIS A 254 9.52 -6.60 6.62
C HIS A 254 10.64 -6.04 5.72
N TYR A 255 11.58 -5.28 6.31
CA TYR A 255 12.89 -5.07 5.69
C TYR A 255 13.84 -6.20 6.05
N HIS A 256 14.16 -7.03 5.08
CA HIS A 256 15.28 -7.96 5.13
C HIS A 256 16.32 -7.59 4.07
N PHE A 257 17.51 -8.16 4.23
CA PHE A 257 18.60 -8.03 3.27
C PHE A 257 18.12 -8.40 1.85
N PRO A 258 18.62 -7.74 0.78
CA PRO A 258 18.16 -8.01 -0.57
C PRO A 258 18.22 -9.49 -0.92
N SER A 259 17.15 -10.02 -1.49
CA SER A 259 17.11 -11.43 -1.89
C SER A 259 18.12 -11.68 -3.00
N ILE A 260 18.60 -12.92 -3.11
CA ILE A 260 19.54 -13.32 -4.18
C ILE A 260 18.95 -12.99 -5.57
N ILE A 261 17.63 -13.14 -5.72
CA ILE A 261 16.91 -12.82 -6.95
C ILE A 261 16.95 -11.30 -7.22
N ALA A 262 16.67 -10.46 -6.22
CA ALA A 262 16.74 -9.01 -6.37
C ALA A 262 18.17 -8.54 -6.71
N ILE A 263 19.20 -9.16 -6.13
CA ILE A 263 20.60 -8.89 -6.44
C ILE A 263 20.89 -9.24 -7.91
N LEU A 264 20.48 -10.42 -8.38
CA LEU A 264 20.67 -10.84 -9.78
C LEU A 264 19.98 -9.88 -10.76
N ILE A 265 18.72 -9.51 -10.48
CA ILE A 265 17.98 -8.54 -11.29
C ILE A 265 18.71 -7.19 -11.29
N THR A 266 19.23 -6.75 -10.15
CA THR A 266 20.01 -5.51 -10.04
C THR A 266 21.23 -5.52 -10.96
N PHE A 267 21.98 -6.63 -11.04
CA PHE A 267 23.10 -6.77 -11.97
C PHE A 267 22.67 -6.71 -13.43
N ILE A 268 21.56 -7.36 -13.78
CA ILE A 268 21.02 -7.35 -15.16
C ILE A 268 20.60 -5.92 -15.54
N VAL A 269 19.85 -5.24 -14.68
CA VAL A 269 19.40 -3.86 -14.87
C VAL A 269 20.59 -2.91 -14.98
N PHE A 270 21.61 -3.08 -14.14
CA PHE A 270 22.85 -2.30 -14.22
C PHE A 270 23.55 -2.48 -15.59
N GLY A 271 23.66 -3.72 -16.07
CA GLY A 271 24.23 -4.01 -17.40
C GLY A 271 23.44 -3.32 -18.52
N ILE A 272 22.11 -3.37 -18.46
CA ILE A 272 21.21 -2.69 -19.41
C ILE A 272 21.40 -1.17 -19.39
N ILE A 273 21.50 -0.57 -18.20
CA ILE A 273 21.69 0.88 -18.02
C ILE A 273 23.04 1.34 -18.59
N LEU A 274 24.06 0.48 -18.58
CA LEU A 274 25.37 0.79 -19.15
C LEU A 274 25.49 0.55 -20.66
N LEU A 275 24.52 -0.12 -21.31
CA LEU A 275 24.53 -0.33 -22.76
C LEU A 275 24.75 0.96 -23.58
N PRO A 276 24.11 2.11 -23.27
CA PRO A 276 24.35 3.36 -23.98
C PRO A 276 25.82 3.79 -23.92
N TYR A 277 26.47 3.62 -22.77
CA TYR A 277 27.87 3.97 -22.58
C TYR A 277 28.79 3.07 -23.42
N PHE A 278 28.53 1.77 -23.49
CA PHE A 278 29.33 0.86 -24.31
C PHE A 278 29.19 1.15 -25.81
N LEU A 279 27.98 1.47 -26.27
CA LEU A 279 27.66 1.74 -27.68
C LEU A 279 27.96 3.17 -28.13
N THR A 280 28.23 4.09 -27.21
CA THR A 280 28.60 5.46 -27.58
C THR A 280 30.03 5.47 -28.13
N ASP A 281 30.20 5.81 -29.40
CA ASP A 281 31.53 6.02 -30.00
C ASP A 281 32.12 7.37 -29.55
N SER A 282 33.44 7.42 -29.40
CA SER A 282 34.14 8.71 -29.23
C SER A 282 34.00 9.52 -30.52
N TRP A 283 33.60 10.79 -30.46
CA TRP A 283 33.67 11.64 -31.65
C TRP A 283 35.16 11.77 -31.99
N GLU A 284 35.59 11.12 -33.07
CA GLU A 284 36.93 11.29 -33.62
C GLU A 284 36.98 12.67 -34.29
N TYR A 285 37.17 13.72 -33.49
CA TYR A 285 37.59 15.01 -34.03
C TYR A 285 39.03 14.84 -34.54
N GLY A 286 39.18 14.59 -35.84
CA GLY A 286 40.45 14.89 -36.51
C GLY A 286 40.98 13.94 -37.58
N VAL A 287 40.23 12.97 -38.13
CA VAL A 287 40.74 12.18 -39.27
C VAL A 287 40.29 12.76 -40.63
N ASP A 288 39.07 13.31 -40.70
CA ASP A 288 38.53 13.78 -41.98
C ASP A 288 39.08 15.15 -42.43
N GLU A 289 39.54 15.99 -41.51
CA GLU A 289 40.06 17.33 -41.85
C GLU A 289 41.50 17.32 -42.37
N GLN A 290 42.32 16.32 -41.98
CA GLN A 290 43.67 16.17 -42.51
C GLN A 290 43.67 15.53 -43.91
N ASN A 291 42.83 14.52 -44.15
CA ASN A 291 42.74 13.89 -45.47
C ASN A 291 42.21 14.86 -46.54
N ASN A 292 41.28 15.75 -46.18
CA ASN A 292 40.73 16.74 -47.11
C ASN A 292 41.64 17.96 -47.32
N LYS A 293 42.59 18.24 -46.40
CA LYS A 293 43.64 19.24 -46.61
C LYS A 293 44.76 18.72 -47.49
N VAL A 294 45.19 17.46 -47.31
CA VAL A 294 46.23 16.83 -48.14
C VAL A 294 45.78 16.74 -49.61
N ASP A 295 44.54 16.34 -49.88
CA ASP A 295 43.99 16.24 -51.25
C ASP A 295 43.71 17.60 -51.90
N LYS A 296 43.52 18.67 -51.12
CA LYS A 296 43.43 20.05 -51.65
C LYS A 296 44.80 20.65 -51.96
N THR A 297 45.81 20.38 -51.14
CA THR A 297 47.17 20.89 -51.37
C THR A 297 47.90 20.14 -52.50
N SER A 298 47.52 18.89 -52.81
CA SER A 298 48.13 18.14 -53.92
C SER A 298 47.53 18.47 -55.30
N LYS A 299 46.44 19.24 -55.37
CA LYS A 299 45.75 19.57 -56.63
C LYS A 299 46.04 20.98 -57.17
N GLU A 300 46.80 21.82 -56.46
CA GLU A 300 47.09 23.21 -56.88
C GLU A 300 48.53 23.48 -57.35
N PHE A 301 49.41 22.48 -57.51
CA PHE A 301 50.75 22.73 -58.05
C PHE A 301 51.21 21.67 -59.06
N THR A 302 51.01 21.96 -60.35
CA THR A 302 51.89 21.67 -61.52
C THR A 302 51.13 22.10 -62.79
N TRP A 303 51.32 23.34 -63.25
CA TRP A 303 52.32 23.82 -64.24
C TRP A 303 51.74 23.87 -65.67
N ILE A 304 51.75 25.10 -66.20
CA ILE A 304 52.00 25.51 -67.61
C ILE A 304 50.92 25.12 -68.63
#